data_AF-A0A966FH11-F1
#
_entry.id   AF-A0A966FH11-F1
#
_cell.length_a   1.000
_cell.length_b   1.000
_cell.length_c   1.000
_cell.angle_alpha   90.00
_cell.angle_beta   90.00
_cell.angle_gamma   90.00
#
_symmetry.space_group_name_H-M   'P 1'
#
loop_
_entity.id
_entity.type
_entity.pdbx_description
1 polymer ?
#
loop_
_entity_poly.entity_id
_entity_poly.type
_entity_poly.pdbx_seq_one_letter_code
_entity_poly.pdbx_strand_id
1 'polypeptide(L)'
;MLVKQGRIQSLGEARALRYVCAPRANTGTAFVQTPMPTLQASGEVYVPVSPEGEEIKAYVRQPRAMRPPVGYKLTFLEQYHPNHTTYLRPSLRDQLHAMGRARAEQTPAGTFARDILNRLLIDLSWASSMLEGNTYSRLDTERLIEFGQAAQGKTVLETQMILNHKQAIEYLVLDPAHAQVTPDCIVALHAFLSDGLMADPTAVGRLRSRAVEIGGSVYLPVALPQRLEELFAIVMQIAAEIDDPFEQAFFLMVHLPYLQPFEDVNKRTSRLAANIPLIRHNLCPLSFIDVPQPAYVDAMIGVYERNRVDLLRDVFVWAYERSCQHYVAVKQNLVSPDIFRLRYRQALSDVVATIVQNDEAATEATVKARLPTTVALADQVHFTQLVLQEFSALHPGNAVRFGIRQLALAAWQERHRGAG
;
A
#
# COMPACT_ATOMS: atom_id res chain seq x y z
N MET A 1 -63.09 13.27 -4.29
CA MET A 1 -62.03 13.58 -3.30
C MET A 1 -60.82 14.29 -3.91
N LEU A 2 -60.36 13.94 -5.13
CA LEU A 2 -59.14 14.52 -5.74
C LEU A 2 -59.32 15.93 -6.38
N VAL A 3 -60.53 16.31 -6.80
CA VAL A 3 -60.84 17.66 -7.33
C VAL A 3 -60.91 18.71 -6.21
N LYS A 4 -61.49 18.38 -5.04
CA LYS A 4 -61.53 19.26 -3.85
C LYS A 4 -60.14 19.53 -3.24
N GLN A 5 -59.12 18.76 -3.62
CA GLN A 5 -57.73 18.89 -3.15
C GLN A 5 -56.81 19.59 -4.16
N GLY A 6 -57.33 20.11 -5.28
CA GLY A 6 -56.58 20.93 -6.23
C GLY A 6 -55.47 20.19 -7.00
N ARG A 7 -55.50 18.85 -7.08
CA ARG A 7 -54.47 18.04 -7.77
C ARG A 7 -54.80 17.73 -9.24
N ILE A 8 -56.05 17.96 -9.65
CA ILE A 8 -56.56 17.80 -11.02
C ILE A 8 -57.63 18.86 -11.31
N GLN A 9 -57.71 19.35 -12.56
CA GLN A 9 -58.76 20.22 -13.08
C GLN A 9 -59.70 19.43 -14.01
N SER A 10 -61.00 19.74 -13.95
CA SER A 10 -62.02 19.21 -14.87
C SER A 10 -62.39 20.25 -15.92
N LEU A 11 -62.45 19.84 -17.18
CA LEU A 11 -62.84 20.68 -18.31
C LEU A 11 -64.10 20.09 -18.99
N GLY A 12 -65.14 20.93 -19.15
CA GLY A 12 -66.41 20.61 -19.83
C GLY A 12 -67.59 20.30 -18.89
N GLU A 13 -68.83 20.31 -19.43
CA GLU A 13 -70.06 19.94 -18.71
C GLU A 13 -70.77 18.73 -19.34
N ALA A 14 -71.44 17.94 -18.50
CA ALA A 14 -72.21 16.72 -18.82
C ALA A 14 -71.43 15.64 -19.60
N ARG A 15 -71.92 15.18 -20.77
CA ARG A 15 -71.39 13.99 -21.47
C ARG A 15 -69.98 14.14 -22.07
N ALA A 16 -69.31 15.29 -21.90
CA ALA A 16 -67.99 15.58 -22.45
C ALA A 16 -66.95 15.98 -21.38
N LEU A 17 -67.02 15.39 -20.18
CA LEU A 17 -66.11 15.72 -19.07
C LEU A 17 -64.73 15.05 -19.23
N ARG A 18 -63.64 15.84 -19.18
CA ARG A 18 -62.25 15.34 -19.19
C ARG A 18 -61.46 15.88 -18.00
N TYR A 19 -60.55 15.06 -17.44
CA TYR A 19 -59.71 15.41 -16.29
C TYR A 19 -58.25 15.60 -16.72
N VAL A 20 -57.62 16.68 -16.27
CA VAL A 20 -56.22 17.04 -16.61
C VAL A 20 -55.47 17.45 -15.33
N CYS A 21 -54.20 17.06 -15.20
CA CYS A 21 -53.34 17.48 -14.08
C CYS A 21 -52.97 18.96 -14.19
N ALA A 22 -53.10 19.70 -13.09
CA ALA A 22 -52.73 21.11 -13.03
C ALA A 22 -51.20 21.28 -12.81
N PRO A 23 -50.53 22.23 -13.47
CA PRO A 23 -49.11 22.50 -13.27
C PRO A 23 -48.88 23.16 -11.90
N ARG A 24 -47.95 22.62 -11.10
CA ARG A 24 -47.53 23.25 -9.84
C ARG A 24 -46.59 24.42 -10.13
N ALA A 25 -47.06 25.63 -9.83
CA ALA A 25 -46.22 26.81 -9.66
C ALA A 25 -45.52 26.76 -8.30
N ASN A 26 -44.19 26.84 -8.28
CA ASN A 26 -43.43 27.17 -7.08
C ASN A 26 -43.34 28.71 -7.01
N THR A 27 -44.10 29.31 -6.09
CA THR A 27 -44.00 30.71 -5.69
C THR A 27 -42.94 30.88 -4.60
N GLY A 28 -41.99 31.79 -4.78
CA GLY A 28 -41.06 32.22 -3.74
C GLY A 28 -39.76 32.81 -4.28
N THR A 29 -39.82 34.01 -4.85
CA THR A 29 -38.64 34.82 -5.21
C THR A 29 -37.93 35.33 -3.95
N ALA A 30 -36.72 34.84 -3.70
CA ALA A 30 -35.69 35.57 -2.98
C ALA A 30 -34.53 35.78 -3.96
N PHE A 31 -34.19 37.04 -4.23
CA PHE A 31 -32.98 37.40 -4.94
C PHE A 31 -31.77 36.88 -4.16
N VAL A 32 -31.20 35.76 -4.60
CA VAL A 32 -29.81 35.45 -4.30
C VAL A 32 -29.03 36.02 -5.47
N GLN A 33 -28.39 37.16 -5.25
CA GLN A 33 -27.27 37.58 -6.08
C GLN A 33 -26.36 36.37 -6.21
N THR A 34 -26.18 35.88 -7.43
CA THR A 34 -25.08 34.98 -7.74
C THR A 34 -23.83 35.68 -7.21
N PRO A 35 -23.11 35.14 -6.22
CA PRO A 35 -21.72 35.53 -6.11
C PRO A 35 -21.16 35.21 -7.50
N MET A 36 -20.51 36.19 -8.14
CA MET A 36 -19.56 35.84 -9.19
C MET A 36 -18.75 34.65 -8.67
N PRO A 37 -18.35 33.69 -9.51
CA PRO A 37 -17.37 32.72 -9.08
C PRO A 37 -16.13 33.54 -8.74
N THR A 38 -15.97 33.89 -7.47
CA THR A 38 -14.67 33.96 -6.88
C THR A 38 -14.09 32.61 -7.24
N LEU A 39 -13.12 32.62 -8.17
CA LEU A 39 -12.14 31.56 -8.27
C LEU A 39 -11.46 31.47 -6.90
N GLN A 40 -12.15 30.85 -5.94
CA GLN A 40 -11.48 30.08 -4.94
C GLN A 40 -11.09 28.82 -5.69
N ALA A 41 -9.90 28.88 -6.29
CA ALA A 41 -9.12 27.69 -6.51
C ALA A 41 -8.92 27.06 -5.13
N SER A 42 -9.88 26.27 -4.65
CA SER A 42 -9.54 25.20 -3.74
C SER A 42 -8.65 24.31 -4.58
N GLY A 43 -7.35 24.36 -4.32
CA GLY A 43 -6.40 23.50 -5.00
C GLY A 43 -6.81 22.07 -4.71
N GLU A 44 -7.50 21.42 -5.66
CA GLU A 44 -7.76 20.00 -5.59
C GLU A 44 -6.40 19.32 -5.42
N VAL A 45 -6.23 18.53 -4.37
CA VAL A 45 -5.00 17.78 -4.17
C VAL A 45 -4.91 16.74 -5.28
N TYR A 46 -3.96 16.93 -6.18
CA TYR A 46 -3.76 16.11 -7.36
C TYR A 46 -2.26 15.87 -7.56
N VAL A 47 -1.91 14.78 -8.26
CA VAL A 47 -0.51 14.49 -8.60
C VAL A 47 -0.03 15.43 -9.71
N PRO A 48 1.27 15.74 -9.82
CA PRO A 48 1.82 16.34 -11.03
C PRO A 48 1.54 15.43 -12.23
N VAL A 49 1.05 16.02 -13.34
CA VAL A 49 0.72 15.28 -14.56
C VAL A 49 1.50 15.78 -15.76
N SER A 50 1.83 14.85 -16.65
CA SER A 50 2.37 15.12 -17.97
C SER A 50 1.34 15.82 -18.87
N PRO A 51 1.75 16.48 -19.97
CA PRO A 51 0.82 17.02 -20.95
C PRO A 51 -0.17 15.98 -21.47
N GLU A 52 0.33 14.77 -21.75
CA GLU A 52 -0.48 13.62 -22.15
C GLU A 52 -1.47 13.19 -21.05
N GLY A 53 -1.04 13.23 -19.79
CA GLY A 53 -1.88 12.97 -18.63
C GLY A 53 -3.00 13.99 -18.47
N GLU A 54 -2.73 15.28 -18.69
CA GLU A 54 -3.72 16.35 -18.59
C GLU A 54 -4.80 16.24 -19.69
N GLU A 55 -4.44 15.84 -20.91
CA GLU A 55 -5.42 15.53 -21.96
C GLU A 55 -6.38 14.40 -21.55
N ILE A 56 -5.83 13.33 -20.97
CA ILE A 56 -6.63 12.19 -20.50
C ILE A 56 -7.53 12.64 -19.35
N LYS A 57 -6.99 13.38 -18.39
CA LYS A 57 -7.73 13.94 -17.26
C LYS A 57 -8.89 14.83 -17.72
N ALA A 58 -8.65 15.71 -18.69
CA ALA A 58 -9.68 16.57 -19.27
C ALA A 58 -10.79 15.76 -19.94
N TYR A 59 -10.45 14.65 -20.62
CA TYR A 59 -11.44 13.74 -21.21
C TYR A 59 -12.27 13.00 -20.15
N VAL A 60 -11.64 12.35 -19.17
CA VAL A 60 -12.36 11.49 -18.20
C VAL A 60 -13.26 12.27 -17.25
N ARG A 61 -12.96 13.55 -17.03
CA ARG A 61 -13.77 14.48 -16.22
C ARG A 61 -14.97 15.05 -16.95
N GLN A 62 -15.14 14.76 -18.24
CA GLN A 62 -16.39 15.08 -18.93
C GLN A 62 -17.55 14.26 -18.35
N PRO A 63 -18.78 14.82 -18.35
CA PRO A 63 -19.97 14.08 -17.99
C PRO A 63 -20.03 12.73 -18.72
N ARG A 64 -20.43 11.66 -18.01
CA ARG A 64 -20.48 10.30 -18.58
C ARG A 64 -21.28 10.23 -19.88
N ALA A 65 -22.33 11.04 -20.03
CA ALA A 65 -23.14 11.11 -21.25
C ALA A 65 -22.40 11.66 -22.49
N MET A 66 -21.27 12.36 -22.30
CA MET A 66 -20.43 12.88 -23.39
C MET A 66 -19.33 11.90 -23.81
N ARG A 67 -19.15 10.80 -23.06
CA ARG A 67 -18.11 9.80 -23.33
C ARG A 67 -18.74 8.59 -24.06
N PRO A 68 -18.26 8.21 -25.25
CA PRO A 68 -18.85 7.12 -26.02
C PRO A 68 -18.55 5.75 -25.37
N PRO A 69 -19.52 4.83 -25.30
CA PRO A 69 -19.27 3.46 -24.83
C PRO A 69 -18.16 2.76 -25.62
N VAL A 70 -17.35 1.98 -24.90
CA VAL A 70 -16.17 1.32 -25.47
C VAL A 70 -15.98 -0.06 -24.85
N GLY A 71 -15.74 -1.08 -25.68
CA GLY A 71 -15.49 -2.44 -25.21
C GLY A 71 -14.00 -2.74 -25.01
N TYR A 72 -13.70 -3.93 -24.48
CA TYR A 72 -12.35 -4.47 -24.43
C TYR A 72 -11.73 -4.51 -25.84
N LYS A 73 -10.51 -3.97 -25.99
CA LYS A 73 -9.77 -3.94 -27.25
C LYS A 73 -8.58 -4.88 -27.18
N LEU A 74 -8.69 -6.01 -27.88
CA LEU A 74 -7.60 -6.99 -27.98
C LEU A 74 -6.31 -6.39 -28.53
N THR A 75 -6.43 -5.46 -29.48
CA THR A 75 -5.29 -4.77 -30.10
C THR A 75 -4.42 -4.03 -29.09
N PHE A 76 -4.97 -3.59 -27.95
CA PHE A 76 -4.19 -2.93 -26.90
C PHE A 76 -3.19 -3.89 -26.23
N LEU A 77 -3.57 -5.16 -26.11
CA LEU A 77 -2.68 -6.22 -25.62
C LEU A 77 -1.74 -6.72 -26.73
N GLU A 78 -2.24 -6.93 -27.95
CA GLU A 78 -1.46 -7.43 -29.09
C GLU A 78 -0.31 -6.50 -29.49
N GLN A 79 -0.45 -5.19 -29.28
CA GLN A 79 0.59 -4.21 -29.54
C GLN A 79 1.72 -4.25 -28.52
N TYR A 80 1.56 -4.93 -27.40
CA TYR A 80 2.59 -5.06 -26.38
C TYR A 80 3.41 -6.33 -26.60
N HIS A 81 4.71 -6.15 -26.84
CA HIS A 81 5.69 -7.22 -26.97
C HIS A 81 6.69 -7.10 -25.81
N PRO A 82 6.76 -8.10 -24.90
CA PRO A 82 7.70 -8.11 -23.79
C PRO A 82 9.12 -7.77 -24.24
N ASN A 83 9.77 -6.89 -23.49
CA ASN A 83 11.16 -6.46 -23.68
C ASN A 83 11.45 -5.72 -25.02
N HIS A 84 10.44 -5.49 -25.87
CA HIS A 84 10.58 -4.76 -27.13
C HIS A 84 9.76 -3.46 -27.12
N THR A 85 8.52 -3.52 -26.64
CA THR A 85 7.70 -2.34 -26.38
C THR A 85 7.73 -2.00 -24.89
N THR A 86 7.59 -0.72 -24.56
CA THR A 86 7.67 -0.27 -23.17
C THR A 86 6.61 0.77 -22.86
N TYR A 87 5.93 0.63 -21.72
CA TYR A 87 5.11 1.69 -21.15
C TYR A 87 5.94 2.69 -20.34
N LEU A 88 7.03 2.23 -19.73
CA LEU A 88 8.00 3.05 -19.02
C LEU A 88 9.27 3.22 -19.87
N ARG A 89 9.56 4.47 -20.24
CA ARG A 89 10.78 4.81 -20.99
C ARG A 89 12.03 4.32 -20.23
N PRO A 90 13.12 3.89 -20.91
CA PRO A 90 14.34 3.42 -20.26
C PRO A 90 14.87 4.37 -19.18
N SER A 91 14.96 5.67 -19.48
CA SER A 91 15.43 6.68 -18.51
C SER A 91 14.57 6.78 -17.25
N LEU A 92 13.26 6.55 -17.38
CA LEU A 92 12.35 6.53 -16.24
C LEU A 92 12.57 5.28 -15.39
N ARG A 93 12.79 4.12 -16.02
CA ARG A 93 13.12 2.87 -15.32
C ARG A 93 14.42 3.02 -14.55
N ASP A 94 15.46 3.59 -15.16
CA ASP A 94 16.74 3.87 -14.50
C ASP A 94 16.56 4.77 -13.27
N GLN A 95 15.73 5.81 -13.37
CA GLN A 95 15.39 6.69 -12.25
C GLN A 95 14.67 5.92 -11.13
N LEU A 96 13.68 5.09 -11.46
CA LEU A 96 12.94 4.28 -10.48
C LEU A 96 13.87 3.28 -9.78
N HIS A 97 14.77 2.64 -10.51
CA HIS A 97 15.82 1.79 -9.93
C HIS A 97 16.74 2.57 -8.98
N ALA A 98 17.21 3.75 -9.39
CA ALA A 98 18.08 4.57 -8.56
C ALA A 98 17.41 4.99 -7.23
N MET A 99 16.10 5.24 -7.24
CA MET A 99 15.32 5.55 -6.03
C MET A 99 15.05 4.32 -5.17
N GLY A 100 14.71 3.19 -5.82
CA GLY A 100 14.18 1.99 -5.19
C GLY A 100 15.22 0.99 -4.68
N ARG A 101 16.48 1.10 -5.11
CA ARG A 101 17.54 0.17 -4.72
C ARG A 101 17.83 0.25 -3.22
N ALA A 102 17.60 -0.86 -2.54
CA ALA A 102 18.15 -1.09 -1.22
C ALA A 102 19.69 -1.08 -1.33
N ARG A 103 20.40 -0.27 -0.53
CA ARG A 103 21.88 -0.17 -0.52
C ARG A 103 22.65 -1.49 -0.25
N ALA A 104 21.95 -2.61 -0.05
CA ALA A 104 22.56 -3.92 0.15
C ALA A 104 22.27 -4.81 -1.08
N GLU A 105 23.09 -4.71 -2.12
CA GLU A 105 22.95 -5.45 -3.39
C GLU A 105 23.14 -6.98 -3.25
N GLN A 106 23.19 -7.53 -2.03
CA GLN A 106 23.49 -8.95 -1.76
C GLN A 106 22.53 -9.61 -0.74
N THR A 107 21.34 -9.05 -0.50
CA THR A 107 20.36 -9.69 0.39
C THR A 107 19.43 -10.65 -0.37
N PRO A 108 18.90 -11.72 0.26
CA PRO A 108 17.88 -12.58 -0.33
C PRO A 108 16.64 -11.80 -0.77
N ALA A 109 15.93 -12.26 -1.80
CA ALA A 109 14.67 -11.66 -2.26
C ALA A 109 13.67 -11.45 -1.11
N GLY A 110 12.94 -10.34 -1.13
CA GLY A 110 11.96 -9.96 -0.11
C GLY A 110 12.55 -9.44 1.22
N THR A 111 13.88 -9.37 1.38
CA THR A 111 14.51 -8.88 2.63
C THR A 111 14.11 -7.44 2.94
N PHE A 112 14.12 -6.56 1.92
CA PHE A 112 13.71 -5.17 2.14
C PHE A 112 12.27 -5.08 2.67
N ALA A 113 11.34 -5.78 2.00
CA ALA A 113 9.94 -5.77 2.40
C ALA A 113 9.72 -6.38 3.80
N ARG A 114 10.52 -7.39 4.18
CA ARG A 114 10.51 -7.97 5.53
C ARG A 114 11.01 -7.00 6.59
N ASP A 115 12.10 -6.29 6.32
CA ASP A 115 12.67 -5.29 7.24
C ASP A 115 11.67 -4.18 7.57
N ILE A 116 10.82 -3.82 6.61
CA ILE A 116 9.78 -2.79 6.77
C ILE A 116 8.37 -3.37 6.92
N LEU A 117 8.22 -4.68 7.16
CA LEU A 117 6.94 -5.39 7.01
C LEU A 117 5.83 -4.74 7.83
N ASN A 118 6.05 -4.45 9.11
CA ASN A 118 5.02 -3.86 9.95
C ASN A 118 4.51 -2.52 9.37
N ARG A 119 5.43 -1.69 8.89
CA ARG A 119 5.10 -0.40 8.29
C ARG A 119 4.40 -0.56 6.94
N LEU A 120 4.85 -1.51 6.13
CA LEU A 120 4.21 -1.84 4.85
C LEU A 120 2.78 -2.34 5.06
N LEU A 121 2.56 -3.21 6.06
CA LEU A 121 1.22 -3.70 6.42
C LEU A 121 0.28 -2.53 6.73
N ILE A 122 0.73 -1.56 7.53
CA ILE A 122 -0.08 -0.39 7.88
C ILE A 122 -0.34 0.48 6.64
N ASP A 123 0.71 0.90 5.95
CA ASP A 123 0.62 1.92 4.92
C ASP A 123 -0.11 1.42 3.67
N LEU A 124 0.23 0.21 3.17
CA LEU A 124 -0.40 -0.34 1.97
C LEU A 124 -1.84 -0.78 2.24
N SER A 125 -2.14 -1.39 3.39
CA SER A 125 -3.53 -1.79 3.72
C SER A 125 -4.43 -0.56 3.86
N TRP A 126 -3.92 0.50 4.50
CA TRP A 126 -4.65 1.75 4.63
C TRP A 126 -4.85 2.44 3.28
N ALA A 127 -3.76 2.74 2.56
CA ALA A 127 -3.83 3.55 1.34
C ALA A 127 -4.59 2.84 0.21
N SER A 128 -4.36 1.54 0.00
CA SER A 128 -5.10 0.78 -1.00
C SER A 128 -6.61 0.69 -0.70
N SER A 129 -6.99 0.61 0.58
CA SER A 129 -8.40 0.61 1.00
C SER A 129 -9.02 2.00 0.86
N MET A 130 -8.29 3.06 1.20
CA MET A 130 -8.73 4.45 1.05
C MET A 130 -9.03 4.80 -0.40
N LEU A 131 -8.24 4.30 -1.36
CA LEU A 131 -8.51 4.46 -2.79
C LEU A 131 -9.84 3.81 -3.24
N GLU A 132 -10.39 2.87 -2.47
CA GLU A 132 -11.73 2.28 -2.69
C GLU A 132 -12.83 2.95 -1.84
N GLY A 133 -12.52 4.05 -1.14
CA GLY A 133 -13.47 4.81 -0.32
C GLY A 133 -13.55 4.37 1.15
N ASN A 134 -12.63 3.54 1.62
CA ASN A 134 -12.56 3.17 3.03
C ASN A 134 -12.20 4.42 3.89
N THR A 135 -12.92 4.61 4.99
CA THR A 135 -12.81 5.82 5.81
C THR A 135 -11.89 5.67 7.03
N TYR A 136 -11.24 4.52 7.21
CA TYR A 136 -10.25 4.34 8.28
C TYR A 136 -9.15 5.38 8.19
N SER A 137 -8.76 5.94 9.34
CA SER A 137 -7.53 6.72 9.43
C SER A 137 -6.32 5.79 9.42
N ARG A 138 -5.16 6.35 9.09
CA ARG A 138 -3.90 5.61 9.16
C ARG A 138 -3.61 5.11 10.58
N LEU A 139 -3.91 5.93 11.60
CA LEU A 139 -3.73 5.57 13.02
C LEU A 139 -4.70 4.46 13.45
N ASP A 140 -5.96 4.52 13.00
CA ASP A 140 -6.93 3.45 13.27
C ASP A 140 -6.52 2.14 12.62
N THR A 141 -5.94 2.21 11.42
CA THR A 141 -5.41 1.04 10.71
C THR A 141 -4.23 0.41 11.46
N GLU A 142 -3.32 1.24 11.98
CA GLU A 142 -2.21 0.80 12.84
C GLU A 142 -2.73 0.07 14.09
N ARG A 143 -3.71 0.67 14.80
CA ARG A 143 -4.30 0.02 15.98
C ARG A 143 -4.99 -1.31 15.66
N LEU A 144 -5.67 -1.38 14.53
CA LEU A 144 -6.33 -2.60 14.07
C LEU A 144 -5.31 -3.70 13.76
N ILE A 145 -4.23 -3.38 13.04
CA ILE A 145 -3.22 -4.35 12.62
C ILE A 145 -2.38 -4.83 13.80
N GLU A 146 -1.95 -3.92 14.69
CA GLU A 146 -1.04 -4.23 15.79
C GLU A 146 -1.76 -4.81 17.02
N PHE A 147 -2.95 -4.30 17.36
CA PHE A 147 -3.65 -4.66 18.60
C PHE A 147 -4.99 -5.36 18.38
N GLY A 148 -5.41 -5.58 17.13
CA GLY A 148 -6.73 -6.15 16.82
C GLY A 148 -7.89 -5.25 17.21
N GLN A 149 -7.64 -3.94 17.41
CA GLN A 149 -8.64 -2.99 17.89
C GLN A 149 -9.38 -2.33 16.71
N ALA A 150 -10.62 -2.75 16.47
CA ALA A 150 -11.47 -2.11 15.47
C ALA A 150 -11.84 -0.67 15.89
N ALA A 151 -11.85 0.24 14.92
CA ALA A 151 -12.16 1.64 15.18
C ALA A 151 -13.67 1.87 15.37
N GLN A 152 -14.02 2.74 16.32
CA GLN A 152 -15.41 3.08 16.60
C GLN A 152 -16.05 3.80 15.41
N GLY A 153 -17.30 3.45 15.11
CA GLY A 153 -18.07 4.07 14.02
C GLY A 153 -17.68 3.59 12.61
N LYS A 154 -16.79 2.59 12.48
CA LYS A 154 -16.45 1.97 11.19
C LYS A 154 -17.28 0.73 10.93
N THR A 155 -17.53 0.46 9.66
CA THR A 155 -18.29 -0.74 9.28
C THR A 155 -17.45 -2.00 9.36
N VAL A 156 -18.12 -3.15 9.46
CA VAL A 156 -17.46 -4.46 9.41
C VAL A 156 -16.75 -4.65 8.06
N LEU A 157 -17.36 -4.21 6.96
CA LEU A 157 -16.79 -4.30 5.61
C LEU A 157 -15.49 -3.50 5.48
N GLU A 158 -15.45 -2.27 6.01
CA GLU A 158 -14.23 -1.45 6.01
C GLU A 158 -13.11 -2.09 6.85
N THR A 159 -13.48 -2.66 8.00
CA THR A 159 -12.53 -3.36 8.89
C THR A 159 -11.96 -4.60 8.19
N GLN A 160 -12.83 -5.43 7.60
CA GLN A 160 -12.45 -6.64 6.87
C GLN A 160 -11.54 -6.31 5.69
N MET A 161 -11.81 -5.24 4.94
CA MET A 161 -10.97 -4.82 3.81
C MET A 161 -9.51 -4.57 4.21
N ILE A 162 -9.27 -3.99 5.40
CA ILE A 162 -7.91 -3.76 5.91
C ILE A 162 -7.25 -5.06 6.32
N LEU A 163 -7.98 -5.93 7.03
CA LEU A 163 -7.47 -7.24 7.45
C LEU A 163 -7.15 -8.15 6.25
N ASN A 164 -7.95 -8.08 5.19
CA ASN A 164 -7.72 -8.78 3.94
C ASN A 164 -6.41 -8.34 3.28
N HIS A 165 -6.14 -7.03 3.22
CA HIS A 165 -4.84 -6.53 2.72
C HIS A 165 -3.70 -7.00 3.60
N LYS A 166 -3.84 -6.96 4.93
CA LYS A 166 -2.83 -7.46 5.86
C LYS A 166 -2.45 -8.91 5.53
N GLN A 167 -3.43 -9.80 5.43
CA GLN A 167 -3.20 -11.22 5.10
C GLN A 167 -2.56 -11.41 3.72
N ALA A 168 -3.01 -10.66 2.72
CA ALA A 168 -2.47 -10.75 1.36
C ALA A 168 -1.02 -10.25 1.27
N ILE A 169 -0.65 -9.22 2.04
CA ILE A 169 0.74 -8.73 2.14
C ILE A 169 1.61 -9.74 2.88
N GLU A 170 1.13 -10.30 4.00
CA GLU A 170 1.83 -11.36 4.74
C GLU A 170 2.12 -12.56 3.83
N TYR A 171 1.14 -12.98 3.03
CA TYR A 171 1.30 -14.07 2.06
C TYR A 171 2.47 -13.85 1.08
N LEU A 172 2.64 -12.62 0.57
CA LEU A 172 3.71 -12.28 -0.38
C LEU A 172 5.09 -12.09 0.27
N VAL A 173 5.12 -11.52 1.48
CA VAL A 173 6.38 -11.05 2.10
C VAL A 173 6.99 -12.10 3.02
N LEU A 174 6.17 -12.88 3.71
CA LEU A 174 6.66 -13.89 4.66
C LEU A 174 7.29 -15.10 3.95
N ASP A 175 6.82 -15.45 2.75
CA ASP A 175 7.42 -16.49 1.92
C ASP A 175 7.76 -15.97 0.51
N PRO A 176 9.05 -15.83 0.15
CA PRO A 176 9.46 -15.32 -1.17
C PRO A 176 9.07 -16.26 -2.30
N ALA A 177 8.80 -17.54 -2.01
CA ALA A 177 8.34 -18.49 -3.02
C ALA A 177 6.94 -18.12 -3.57
N HIS A 178 6.11 -17.42 -2.79
CA HIS A 178 4.80 -16.95 -3.23
C HIS A 178 4.87 -15.72 -4.13
N ALA A 179 5.91 -14.91 -4.03
CA ALA A 179 6.07 -13.71 -4.83
C ALA A 179 6.50 -14.09 -6.25
N GLN A 180 5.57 -14.63 -7.04
CA GLN A 180 5.78 -14.97 -8.46
C GLN A 180 4.61 -14.46 -9.28
N VAL A 181 4.88 -13.97 -10.49
CA VAL A 181 3.84 -13.53 -11.42
C VAL A 181 3.28 -14.77 -12.12
N THR A 182 2.37 -15.45 -11.43
CA THR A 182 1.67 -16.64 -11.94
C THR A 182 0.16 -16.48 -11.80
N PRO A 183 -0.64 -17.16 -12.65
CA PRO A 183 -2.10 -17.19 -12.51
C PRO A 183 -2.55 -17.53 -11.08
N ASP A 184 -1.94 -18.55 -10.48
CA ASP A 184 -2.27 -19.03 -9.13
C ASP A 184 -1.97 -17.98 -8.07
N CYS A 185 -0.85 -17.25 -8.17
CA CYS A 185 -0.54 -16.18 -7.24
C CYS A 185 -1.58 -15.05 -7.33
N ILE A 186 -1.94 -14.60 -8.55
CA ILE A 186 -2.94 -13.54 -8.74
C ILE A 186 -4.31 -13.97 -8.21
N VAL A 187 -4.69 -15.22 -8.43
CA VAL A 187 -5.92 -15.80 -7.90
C VAL A 187 -5.89 -15.90 -6.37
N ALA A 188 -4.77 -16.30 -5.77
CA ALA A 188 -4.59 -16.33 -4.33
C ALA A 188 -4.67 -14.92 -3.70
N LEU A 189 -4.04 -13.93 -4.32
CA LEU A 189 -4.16 -12.53 -3.87
C LEU A 189 -5.60 -12.06 -3.93
N HIS A 190 -6.33 -12.38 -5.01
CA HIS A 190 -7.76 -12.09 -5.07
C HIS A 190 -8.54 -12.80 -3.95
N ALA A 191 -8.23 -14.06 -3.65
CA ALA A 191 -8.88 -14.81 -2.58
C ALA A 191 -8.74 -14.10 -1.22
N PHE A 192 -7.51 -13.74 -0.83
CA PHE A 192 -7.27 -12.98 0.41
C PHE A 192 -7.97 -11.62 0.40
N LEU A 193 -7.91 -10.89 -0.72
CA LEU A 193 -8.45 -9.54 -0.80
C LEU A 193 -9.99 -9.49 -0.83
N SER A 194 -10.64 -10.55 -1.29
CA SER A 194 -12.09 -10.64 -1.46
C SER A 194 -12.81 -11.43 -0.36
N ASP A 195 -12.08 -12.11 0.52
CA ASP A 195 -12.66 -12.92 1.60
C ASP A 195 -13.61 -12.11 2.49
N GLY A 196 -14.83 -12.64 2.69
CA GLY A 196 -15.88 -11.98 3.46
C GLY A 196 -16.45 -10.68 2.86
N LEU A 197 -16.07 -10.31 1.61
CA LEU A 197 -16.52 -9.07 0.95
C LEU A 197 -17.41 -9.31 -0.28
N MET A 198 -17.47 -10.54 -0.80
CA MET A 198 -18.23 -10.87 -2.02
C MET A 198 -19.69 -11.18 -1.71
N ALA A 199 -20.60 -10.77 -2.59
CA ALA A 199 -22.01 -11.15 -2.50
C ALA A 199 -22.22 -12.66 -2.75
N ASP A 200 -21.43 -13.24 -3.65
CA ASP A 200 -21.31 -14.68 -3.85
C ASP A 200 -19.98 -15.18 -3.28
N PRO A 201 -19.98 -15.92 -2.15
CA PRO A 201 -18.76 -16.47 -1.56
C PRO A 201 -18.00 -17.41 -2.49
N THR A 202 -18.66 -18.00 -3.50
CA THR A 202 -18.02 -18.92 -4.44
C THR A 202 -17.19 -18.20 -5.50
N ALA A 203 -17.31 -16.87 -5.63
CA ALA A 203 -16.51 -16.03 -6.51
C ALA A 203 -15.13 -15.66 -5.93
N VAL A 204 -14.93 -15.84 -4.62
CA VAL A 204 -13.65 -15.60 -3.95
C VAL A 204 -12.57 -16.47 -4.58
N GLY A 205 -11.47 -15.83 -5.01
CA GLY A 205 -10.36 -16.56 -5.66
C GLY A 205 -10.75 -17.29 -6.94
N ARG A 206 -11.73 -16.78 -7.72
CA ARG A 206 -12.10 -17.40 -9.01
C ARG A 206 -12.32 -16.36 -10.09
N LEU A 207 -11.91 -16.70 -11.31
CA LEU A 207 -12.28 -15.92 -12.49
C LEU A 207 -13.80 -15.89 -12.62
N ARG A 208 -14.34 -14.73 -13.01
CA ARG A 208 -15.80 -14.55 -13.10
C ARG A 208 -16.40 -15.35 -14.25
N SER A 209 -17.59 -15.87 -14.02
CA SER A 209 -18.41 -16.57 -15.02
C SER A 209 -19.55 -15.71 -15.58
N ARG A 210 -19.63 -14.43 -15.19
CA ARG A 210 -20.63 -13.46 -15.63
C ARG A 210 -20.01 -12.15 -16.10
N ALA A 211 -20.79 -11.38 -16.87
CA ALA A 211 -20.43 -10.03 -17.25
C ALA A 211 -20.46 -9.08 -16.03
N VAL A 212 -19.62 -8.05 -16.06
CA VAL A 212 -19.54 -7.00 -15.03
C VAL A 212 -19.47 -5.64 -15.70
N GLU A 213 -19.86 -4.61 -14.96
CA GLU A 213 -19.73 -3.21 -15.36
C GLU A 213 -18.82 -2.47 -14.39
N ILE A 214 -18.16 -1.41 -14.87
CA ILE A 214 -17.34 -0.54 -14.02
C ILE A 214 -18.11 0.75 -13.75
N GLY A 215 -18.45 0.97 -12.47
CA GLY A 215 -19.09 2.20 -12.02
C GLY A 215 -18.27 3.45 -12.41
N GLY A 216 -18.96 4.48 -12.91
CA GLY A 216 -18.32 5.74 -13.33
C GLY A 216 -17.64 5.71 -14.71
N SER A 217 -17.55 4.54 -15.35
CA SER A 217 -16.97 4.37 -16.68
C SER A 217 -18.04 4.05 -17.74
N VAL A 218 -17.70 4.30 -19.01
CA VAL A 218 -18.45 3.82 -20.18
C VAL A 218 -17.79 2.59 -20.82
N TYR A 219 -16.77 2.05 -20.17
CA TYR A 219 -16.06 0.85 -20.58
C TYR A 219 -16.82 -0.43 -20.24
N LEU A 220 -16.85 -1.37 -21.19
CA LEU A 220 -17.45 -2.69 -21.08
C LEU A 220 -16.36 -3.78 -21.19
N PRO A 221 -16.01 -4.45 -20.08
CA PRO A 221 -15.07 -5.56 -20.08
C PRO A 221 -15.54 -6.76 -20.91
N VAL A 222 -14.63 -7.72 -21.15
CA VAL A 222 -14.96 -8.98 -21.86
C VAL A 222 -16.09 -9.71 -21.13
N ALA A 223 -17.22 -9.96 -21.80
CA ALA A 223 -18.37 -10.59 -21.17
C ALA A 223 -18.30 -12.13 -21.13
N LEU A 224 -17.66 -12.74 -22.13
CA LEU A 224 -17.64 -14.20 -22.32
C LEU A 224 -16.58 -14.86 -21.42
N PRO A 225 -16.95 -15.81 -20.53
CA PRO A 225 -16.03 -16.43 -19.58
C PRO A 225 -14.87 -17.19 -20.24
N GLN A 226 -15.13 -17.97 -21.29
CA GLN A 226 -14.07 -18.72 -21.98
C GLN A 226 -13.02 -17.78 -22.59
N ARG A 227 -13.48 -16.67 -23.17
CA ARG A 227 -12.58 -15.65 -23.72
C ARG A 227 -11.81 -14.92 -22.63
N LEU A 228 -12.43 -14.69 -21.47
CA LEU A 228 -11.78 -14.10 -20.32
C LEU A 228 -10.64 -14.99 -19.80
N GLU A 229 -10.89 -16.29 -19.66
CA GLU A 229 -9.88 -17.28 -19.23
C GLU A 229 -8.68 -17.32 -20.17
N GLU A 230 -8.92 -17.36 -21.49
CA GLU A 230 -7.87 -17.30 -22.52
C GLU A 230 -7.03 -16.02 -22.38
N LEU A 231 -7.69 -14.85 -22.28
CA LEU A 231 -7.00 -13.57 -22.19
C LEU A 231 -6.26 -13.42 -20.86
N PHE A 232 -6.79 -13.96 -19.77
CA PHE A 232 -6.11 -13.97 -18.49
C PHE A 232 -4.80 -14.77 -18.57
N ALA A 233 -4.83 -15.96 -19.19
CA ALA A 233 -3.63 -16.75 -19.41
C ALA A 233 -2.60 -16.00 -20.26
N ILE A 234 -3.02 -15.34 -21.34
CA ILE A 234 -2.14 -14.52 -22.20
C ILE A 234 -1.54 -13.35 -21.43
N VAL A 235 -2.34 -12.59 -20.68
CA VAL A 235 -1.85 -11.46 -19.86
C VAL A 235 -0.83 -11.93 -18.84
N MET A 236 -1.05 -13.09 -18.21
CA MET A 236 -0.09 -13.67 -17.26
C MET A 236 1.20 -14.14 -17.93
N GLN A 237 1.11 -14.74 -19.12
CA GLN A 237 2.29 -15.13 -19.88
C GLN A 237 3.13 -13.91 -20.28
N ILE A 238 2.50 -12.89 -20.86
CA ILE A 238 3.17 -11.63 -21.24
C ILE A 238 3.82 -11.01 -20.00
N ALA A 239 3.09 -10.92 -18.88
CA ALA A 239 3.64 -10.36 -17.66
C ALA A 239 4.88 -11.12 -17.17
N ALA A 240 4.85 -12.45 -17.20
CA ALA A 240 5.97 -13.30 -16.76
C ALA A 240 7.23 -13.17 -17.65
N GLU A 241 7.07 -12.78 -18.92
CA GLU A 241 8.17 -12.56 -19.86
C GLU A 241 8.81 -11.17 -19.75
N ILE A 242 8.24 -10.23 -19.00
CA ILE A 242 8.82 -8.89 -18.81
C ILE A 242 9.99 -8.95 -17.81
N ASP A 243 11.17 -8.53 -18.25
CA ASP A 243 12.41 -8.61 -17.46
C ASP A 243 12.53 -7.50 -16.40
N ASP A 244 12.16 -6.27 -16.76
CA ASP A 244 12.31 -5.13 -15.86
C ASP A 244 11.20 -5.11 -14.80
N PRO A 245 11.52 -5.06 -13.49
CA PRO A 245 10.52 -5.18 -12.44
C PRO A 245 9.54 -3.99 -12.40
N PHE A 246 9.93 -2.79 -12.82
CA PHE A 246 9.02 -1.64 -12.87
C PHE A 246 8.07 -1.72 -14.06
N GLU A 247 8.57 -2.13 -15.21
CA GLU A 247 7.74 -2.41 -16.38
C GLU A 247 6.74 -3.54 -16.08
N GLN A 248 7.19 -4.64 -15.44
CA GLN A 248 6.33 -5.75 -15.03
C GLN A 248 5.26 -5.31 -14.03
N ALA A 249 5.65 -4.50 -13.03
CA ALA A 249 4.71 -3.93 -12.05
C ALA A 249 3.64 -3.07 -12.72
N PHE A 250 4.06 -2.16 -13.60
CA PHE A 250 3.17 -1.24 -14.28
C PHE A 250 2.25 -1.96 -15.29
N PHE A 251 2.77 -2.96 -16.00
CA PHE A 251 1.98 -3.82 -16.88
C PHE A 251 0.83 -4.51 -16.12
N LEU A 252 1.12 -5.07 -14.93
CA LEU A 252 0.08 -5.69 -14.08
C LEU A 252 -0.97 -4.67 -13.62
N MET A 253 -0.56 -3.45 -13.25
CA MET A 253 -1.48 -2.37 -12.87
C MET A 253 -2.38 -1.90 -14.02
N VAL A 254 -1.88 -1.96 -15.26
CA VAL A 254 -2.65 -1.60 -16.46
C VAL A 254 -3.62 -2.71 -16.84
N HIS A 255 -3.12 -3.93 -17.05
CA HIS A 255 -3.86 -4.98 -17.75
C HIS A 255 -4.78 -5.80 -16.86
N LEU A 256 -4.46 -6.02 -15.58
CA LEU A 256 -5.37 -6.76 -14.68
C LEU A 256 -6.70 -6.02 -14.50
N PRO A 257 -6.75 -4.72 -14.14
CA PRO A 257 -8.02 -4.01 -14.01
C PRO A 257 -8.68 -3.70 -15.36
N TYR A 258 -7.92 -3.65 -16.46
CA TYR A 258 -8.52 -3.49 -17.79
C TYR A 258 -9.26 -4.76 -18.22
N LEU A 259 -8.70 -5.94 -17.95
CA LEU A 259 -9.32 -7.23 -18.23
C LEU A 259 -10.54 -7.51 -17.32
N GLN A 260 -10.50 -7.04 -16.07
CA GLN A 260 -11.48 -7.37 -15.02
C GLN A 260 -11.68 -8.90 -14.88
N PRO A 261 -10.66 -9.69 -14.52
CA PRO A 261 -10.77 -11.15 -14.36
C PRO A 261 -11.75 -11.59 -13.27
N PHE A 262 -11.98 -10.77 -12.26
CA PHE A 262 -12.81 -11.09 -11.09
C PHE A 262 -14.11 -10.30 -11.09
N GLU A 263 -15.10 -10.74 -10.29
CA GLU A 263 -16.38 -10.03 -10.18
C GLU A 263 -16.27 -8.65 -9.52
N ASP A 264 -15.34 -8.51 -8.56
CA ASP A 264 -14.96 -7.26 -7.91
C ASP A 264 -13.49 -7.37 -7.48
N VAL A 265 -12.93 -6.37 -6.79
CA VAL A 265 -11.60 -6.38 -6.16
C VAL A 265 -10.44 -6.30 -7.16
N ASN A 266 -10.70 -6.26 -8.47
CA ASN A 266 -9.68 -6.18 -9.54
C ASN A 266 -8.61 -5.09 -9.32
N LYS A 267 -9.02 -3.87 -8.93
CA LYS A 267 -8.08 -2.76 -8.68
C LYS A 267 -7.18 -3.02 -7.46
N ARG A 268 -7.75 -3.53 -6.36
CA ARG A 268 -6.99 -3.91 -5.15
C ARG A 268 -5.99 -5.03 -5.45
N THR A 269 -6.44 -6.05 -6.16
CA THR A 269 -5.57 -7.16 -6.60
C THR A 269 -4.43 -6.64 -7.47
N SER A 270 -4.69 -5.73 -8.42
CA SER A 270 -3.64 -5.17 -9.28
C SER A 270 -2.60 -4.35 -8.51
N ARG A 271 -3.00 -3.54 -7.52
CA ARG A 271 -2.08 -2.73 -6.70
C ARG A 271 -1.15 -3.61 -5.87
N LEU A 272 -1.67 -4.72 -5.34
CA LEU A 272 -0.86 -5.67 -4.60
C LEU A 272 0.01 -6.51 -5.54
N ALA A 273 -0.52 -6.96 -6.69
CA ALA A 273 0.23 -7.70 -7.70
C ALA A 273 1.41 -6.90 -8.26
N ALA A 274 1.27 -5.57 -8.39
CA ALA A 274 2.35 -4.67 -8.79
C ALA A 274 3.58 -4.74 -7.86
N ASN A 275 3.39 -5.13 -6.60
CA ASN A 275 4.48 -5.29 -5.65
C ASN A 275 5.25 -6.61 -5.81
N ILE A 276 4.72 -7.62 -6.50
CA ILE A 276 5.39 -8.91 -6.72
C ILE A 276 6.79 -8.73 -7.31
N PRO A 277 6.98 -8.10 -8.49
CA PRO A 277 8.31 -7.84 -9.04
C PRO A 277 9.20 -7.03 -8.10
N LEU A 278 8.66 -6.00 -7.44
CA LEU A 278 9.45 -5.14 -6.56
C LEU A 278 10.01 -5.92 -5.36
N ILE A 279 9.19 -6.75 -4.73
CA ILE A 279 9.57 -7.60 -3.60
C ILE A 279 10.63 -8.64 -4.04
N ARG A 280 10.40 -9.32 -5.17
CA ARG A 280 11.35 -10.32 -5.72
C ARG A 280 12.74 -9.73 -5.95
N HIS A 281 12.79 -8.50 -6.44
CA HIS A 281 14.05 -7.82 -6.78
C HIS A 281 14.62 -6.96 -5.64
N ASN A 282 14.10 -7.09 -4.41
CA ASN A 282 14.53 -6.29 -3.25
C ASN A 282 14.46 -4.76 -3.47
N LEU A 283 13.52 -4.33 -4.29
CA LEU A 283 13.22 -2.93 -4.49
C LEU A 283 12.25 -2.45 -3.41
N CYS A 284 12.25 -1.15 -3.16
CA CYS A 284 11.24 -0.51 -2.32
C CYS A 284 9.83 -0.91 -2.82
N PRO A 285 8.91 -1.37 -1.96
CA PRO A 285 7.54 -1.66 -2.36
C PRO A 285 6.74 -0.38 -2.56
N LEU A 286 5.69 -0.48 -3.36
CA LEU A 286 4.72 0.56 -3.65
C LEU A 286 3.56 0.50 -2.63
N SER A 287 3.42 1.56 -1.83
CA SER A 287 2.41 1.65 -0.76
C SER A 287 1.19 2.50 -1.12
N PHE A 288 1.24 3.30 -2.18
CA PHE A 288 0.19 4.27 -2.56
C PHE A 288 -0.12 5.33 -1.50
N ILE A 289 0.77 5.52 -0.53
CA ILE A 289 0.62 6.56 0.48
C ILE A 289 0.49 7.94 -0.20
N ASP A 290 -0.40 8.76 0.35
CA ASP A 290 -0.69 10.12 -0.11
C ASP A 290 -1.25 10.24 -1.54
N VAL A 291 -1.50 9.13 -2.25
CA VAL A 291 -2.09 9.17 -3.59
C VAL A 291 -3.53 9.68 -3.51
N PRO A 292 -3.88 10.80 -4.18
CA PRO A 292 -5.25 11.28 -4.18
C PRO A 292 -6.17 10.30 -4.92
N GLN A 293 -7.28 9.92 -4.30
CA GLN A 293 -8.27 9.04 -4.91
C GLN A 293 -8.76 9.52 -6.29
N PRO A 294 -9.07 10.83 -6.51
CA PRO A 294 -9.46 11.31 -7.82
C PRO A 294 -8.40 11.06 -8.89
N ALA A 295 -7.12 11.24 -8.57
CA ALA A 295 -6.02 11.01 -9.50
C ALA A 295 -5.93 9.54 -9.94
N TYR A 296 -6.05 8.61 -8.99
CA TYR A 296 -6.05 7.19 -9.31
C TYR A 296 -7.28 6.78 -10.14
N VAL A 297 -8.48 7.26 -9.77
CA VAL A 297 -9.72 6.95 -10.50
C VAL A 297 -9.67 7.50 -11.92
N ASP A 298 -9.28 8.76 -12.10
CA ASP A 298 -9.13 9.40 -13.41
C ASP A 298 -8.14 8.61 -14.30
N ALA A 299 -7.00 8.22 -13.73
CA ALA A 299 -5.99 7.41 -14.41
C ALA A 299 -6.52 6.07 -14.90
N MET A 300 -7.25 5.34 -14.04
CA MET A 300 -7.83 4.05 -14.41
C MET A 300 -8.88 4.19 -15.52
N ILE A 301 -9.76 5.20 -15.44
CA ILE A 301 -10.75 5.47 -16.50
C ILE A 301 -10.05 5.81 -17.82
N GLY A 302 -8.93 6.52 -17.77
CA GLY A 302 -8.10 6.82 -18.94
C GLY A 302 -7.63 5.55 -19.66
N VAL A 303 -7.16 4.56 -18.90
CA VAL A 303 -6.79 3.24 -19.44
C VAL A 303 -8.01 2.53 -20.02
N TYR A 304 -9.11 2.47 -19.26
CA TYR A 304 -10.31 1.73 -19.65
C TYR A 304 -10.94 2.25 -20.94
N GLU A 305 -11.02 3.57 -21.09
CA GLU A 305 -11.81 4.16 -22.17
C GLU A 305 -10.99 4.60 -23.37
N ARG A 306 -9.71 4.92 -23.15
CA ARG A 306 -8.82 5.46 -24.18
C ARG A 306 -7.64 4.56 -24.49
N ASN A 307 -7.40 3.51 -23.70
CA ASN A 307 -6.19 2.69 -23.77
C ASN A 307 -4.90 3.54 -23.75
N ARG A 308 -4.93 4.68 -23.05
CA ARG A 308 -3.76 5.52 -22.81
C ARG A 308 -3.30 5.33 -21.38
N VAL A 309 -2.01 5.06 -21.20
CA VAL A 309 -1.42 4.73 -19.91
C VAL A 309 -0.73 5.92 -19.23
N ASP A 310 -0.64 7.07 -19.91
CA ASP A 310 0.19 8.20 -19.47
C ASP A 310 -0.22 8.77 -18.10
N LEU A 311 -1.52 8.97 -17.87
CA LEU A 311 -2.00 9.47 -16.58
C LEU A 311 -1.78 8.44 -15.46
N LEU A 312 -1.93 7.14 -15.74
CA LEU A 312 -1.62 6.09 -14.77
C LEU A 312 -0.12 5.99 -14.50
N ARG A 313 0.73 6.23 -15.52
CA ARG A 313 2.18 6.31 -15.37
C ARG A 313 2.56 7.46 -14.44
N ASP A 314 1.95 8.62 -14.59
CA ASP A 314 2.22 9.77 -13.73
C ASP A 314 1.86 9.47 -12.26
N VAL A 315 0.69 8.87 -12.02
CA VAL A 315 0.28 8.40 -10.69
C VAL A 315 1.24 7.34 -10.14
N PHE A 316 1.64 6.36 -10.96
CA PHE A 316 2.55 5.29 -10.56
C PHE A 316 3.93 5.82 -10.14
N VAL A 317 4.52 6.70 -10.94
CA VAL A 317 5.83 7.31 -10.66
C VAL A 317 5.77 8.13 -9.39
N TRP A 318 4.74 8.98 -9.26
CA TRP A 318 4.57 9.80 -8.07
C TRP A 318 4.36 8.95 -6.82
N ALA A 319 3.52 7.91 -6.90
CA ALA A 319 3.28 6.99 -5.79
C ALA A 319 4.56 6.25 -5.38
N TYR A 320 5.37 5.83 -6.36
CA TYR A 320 6.64 5.14 -6.10
C TYR A 320 7.67 6.05 -5.44
N GLU A 321 7.81 7.27 -5.94
CA GLU A 321 8.69 8.28 -5.34
C GLU A 321 8.31 8.54 -3.87
N ARG A 322 7.01 8.67 -3.58
CA ARG A 322 6.50 8.83 -2.22
C ARG A 322 6.79 7.63 -1.33
N SER A 323 6.58 6.41 -1.82
CA SER A 323 6.94 5.19 -1.09
C SER A 323 8.44 5.15 -0.77
N CYS A 324 9.31 5.48 -1.74
CA CYS A 324 10.75 5.52 -1.52
C CYS A 324 11.15 6.56 -0.46
N GLN A 325 10.64 7.79 -0.55
CA GLN A 325 10.90 8.84 0.44
C GLN A 325 10.48 8.40 1.85
N HIS A 326 9.33 7.75 1.97
CA HIS A 326 8.80 7.28 3.24
C HIS A 326 9.63 6.14 3.85
N TYR A 327 10.00 5.12 3.06
CA TYR A 327 10.69 3.94 3.59
C TYR A 327 12.22 4.10 3.71
N VAL A 328 12.85 4.89 2.85
CA VAL A 328 14.29 5.20 2.96
C VAL A 328 14.57 6.01 4.23
N ALA A 329 13.71 6.98 4.57
CA ALA A 329 13.82 7.73 5.82
C ALA A 329 13.69 6.82 7.06
N VAL A 330 12.82 5.81 6.99
CA VAL A 330 12.63 4.85 8.09
C VAL A 330 13.85 3.94 8.24
N LYS A 331 14.45 3.44 7.16
CA LYS A 331 15.65 2.59 7.23
C LYS A 331 16.84 3.30 7.87
N GLN A 332 17.00 4.61 7.66
CA GLN A 332 18.07 5.40 8.28
C GLN A 332 17.93 5.48 9.81
N ASN A 333 16.72 5.28 10.35
CA ASN A 333 16.42 5.37 11.78
C ASN A 333 16.22 4.00 12.46
N LEU A 334 16.15 2.90 11.70
CA LEU A 334 16.03 1.56 12.24
C LEU A 334 17.41 1.08 12.72
N VAL A 335 17.68 1.24 14.02
CA VAL A 335 18.76 0.49 14.69
C VAL A 335 18.30 -0.96 14.78
N SER A 336 18.89 -1.85 14.00
CA SER A 336 18.60 -3.29 14.10
C SER A 336 18.86 -3.75 15.54
N PRO A 337 17.89 -4.41 16.21
CA PRO A 337 18.10 -4.92 17.55
C PRO A 337 19.30 -5.87 17.54
N ASP A 338 20.30 -5.59 18.37
CA ASP A 338 21.45 -6.46 18.53
C ASP A 338 20.99 -7.78 19.18
N ILE A 339 20.77 -8.80 18.34
CA ILE A 339 20.26 -10.13 18.74
C ILE A 339 21.22 -10.79 19.74
N PHE A 340 22.53 -10.55 19.59
CA PHE A 340 23.55 -11.08 20.49
C PHE A 340 23.41 -10.44 21.88
N ARG A 341 23.25 -9.12 21.92
CA ARG A 341 22.98 -8.37 23.16
C ARG A 341 21.65 -8.75 23.81
N LEU A 342 20.62 -9.04 23.01
CA LEU A 342 19.33 -9.54 23.52
C LEU A 342 19.47 -10.92 24.18
N ARG A 343 20.17 -11.85 23.52
CA ARG A 343 20.42 -13.21 24.03
C ARG A 343 21.15 -13.19 25.39
N TYR A 344 22.18 -12.35 25.51
CA TYR A 344 23.04 -12.30 26.69
C TYR A 344 22.74 -11.12 27.63
N ARG A 345 21.57 -10.50 27.53
CA ARG A 345 21.22 -9.28 28.29
C ARG A 345 21.45 -9.42 29.80
N GLN A 346 21.02 -10.52 30.39
CA GLN A 346 21.16 -10.75 31.83
C GLN A 346 22.62 -10.95 32.21
N ALA A 347 23.33 -11.84 31.51
CA ALA A 347 24.76 -12.09 31.69
C ALA A 347 25.59 -10.81 31.56
N LEU A 348 25.28 -9.98 30.57
CA LEU A 348 25.90 -8.67 30.36
C LEU A 348 25.68 -7.74 31.55
N SER A 349 24.44 -7.65 32.04
CA SER A 349 24.11 -6.83 33.19
C SER A 349 24.84 -7.28 34.45
N ASP A 350 24.87 -8.59 34.71
CA ASP A 350 25.46 -9.15 35.91
C ASP A 350 26.99 -8.93 35.94
N VAL A 351 27.67 -9.15 34.81
CA VAL A 351 29.13 -8.93 34.69
C VAL A 351 29.49 -7.46 34.90
N VAL A 352 28.76 -6.54 34.24
CA VAL A 352 29.00 -5.10 34.38
C VAL A 352 28.75 -4.65 35.83
N ALA A 353 27.66 -5.11 36.44
CA ALA A 353 27.35 -4.81 37.84
C ALA A 353 28.42 -5.34 38.81
N THR A 354 28.87 -6.59 38.61
CA THR A 354 29.85 -7.26 39.48
C THR A 354 31.19 -6.55 39.45
N ILE A 355 31.68 -6.18 38.27
CA ILE A 355 32.97 -5.48 38.12
C ILE A 355 32.93 -4.12 38.85
N VAL A 356 31.82 -3.37 38.73
CA VAL A 356 31.69 -2.08 39.43
C VAL A 356 31.51 -2.25 40.94
N GLN A 357 30.73 -3.24 41.37
CA GLN A 357 30.50 -3.51 42.81
C GLN A 357 31.77 -4.01 43.52
N ASN A 358 32.59 -4.81 42.84
CA ASN A 358 33.84 -5.33 43.37
C ASN A 358 35.03 -4.37 43.18
N ASP A 359 34.80 -3.20 42.61
CA ASP A 359 35.80 -2.19 42.35
C ASP A 359 36.96 -2.64 41.43
N GLU A 360 36.67 -3.52 40.47
CA GLU A 360 37.66 -4.12 39.57
C GLU A 360 37.87 -3.28 38.30
N ALA A 361 39.08 -3.28 37.74
CA ALA A 361 39.36 -2.62 36.47
C ALA A 361 38.67 -3.35 35.31
N ALA A 362 38.03 -2.61 34.40
CA ALA A 362 37.35 -3.17 33.22
C ALA A 362 38.35 -3.57 32.12
N THR A 363 39.15 -4.61 32.38
CA THR A 363 40.10 -5.17 31.41
C THR A 363 39.60 -6.49 30.84
N GLU A 364 40.14 -6.90 29.69
CA GLU A 364 39.80 -8.18 29.05
C GLU A 364 40.04 -9.38 30.01
N ALA A 365 41.09 -9.32 30.83
CA ALA A 365 41.40 -10.35 31.81
C ALA A 365 40.33 -10.44 32.91
N THR A 366 39.88 -9.30 33.43
CA THR A 366 38.81 -9.22 34.43
C THR A 366 37.49 -9.77 33.89
N VAL A 367 37.12 -9.37 32.66
CA VAL A 367 35.89 -9.82 32.02
C VAL A 367 35.92 -11.33 31.77
N LYS A 368 37.05 -11.86 31.27
CA LYS A 368 37.25 -13.31 31.08
C LYS A 368 37.16 -14.10 32.39
N ALA A 369 37.71 -13.57 33.49
CA ALA A 369 37.62 -14.19 34.81
C ALA A 369 36.19 -14.21 35.39
N ARG A 370 35.32 -13.31 34.90
CA ARG A 370 33.93 -13.14 35.34
C ARG A 370 32.90 -13.68 34.34
N LEU A 371 33.33 -14.43 33.32
CA LEU A 371 32.44 -14.98 32.30
C LEU A 371 31.40 -15.92 32.91
N PRO A 372 30.09 -15.64 32.74
CA PRO A 372 29.04 -16.54 33.21
C PRO A 372 29.04 -17.85 32.42
N THR A 373 28.71 -18.96 33.09
CA THR A 373 28.57 -20.29 32.44
C THR A 373 27.44 -20.34 31.41
N THR A 374 26.55 -19.34 31.39
CA THR A 374 25.48 -19.18 30.41
C THR A 374 25.97 -18.68 29.05
N VAL A 375 27.20 -18.16 28.94
CA VAL A 375 27.81 -17.72 27.67
C VAL A 375 28.49 -18.92 27.00
N ALA A 376 28.04 -19.27 25.79
CA ALA A 376 28.60 -20.40 25.04
C ALA A 376 30.07 -20.15 24.68
N LEU A 377 30.90 -21.21 24.63
CA LEU A 377 32.33 -21.10 24.34
C LEU A 377 32.63 -20.34 23.03
N ALA A 378 31.81 -20.54 21.99
CA ALA A 378 31.93 -19.84 20.72
C ALA A 378 31.67 -18.32 20.81
N ASP A 379 30.89 -17.90 21.81
CA ASP A 379 30.40 -16.53 21.96
C ASP A 379 31.23 -15.70 22.96
N GLN A 380 32.17 -16.33 23.70
CA GLN A 380 32.94 -15.68 24.78
C GLN A 380 33.81 -14.50 24.30
N VAL A 381 34.41 -14.60 23.11
CA VAL A 381 35.25 -13.53 22.55
C VAL A 381 34.41 -12.29 22.24
N HIS A 382 33.29 -12.49 21.54
CA HIS A 382 32.36 -11.42 21.20
C HIS A 382 31.72 -10.81 22.46
N PHE A 383 31.31 -11.65 23.41
CA PHE A 383 30.74 -11.19 24.68
C PHE A 383 31.72 -10.33 25.48
N THR A 384 33.01 -10.70 25.50
CA THR A 384 34.05 -9.91 26.18
C THR A 384 34.20 -8.52 25.55
N GLN A 385 34.22 -8.44 24.22
CA GLN A 385 34.27 -7.17 23.50
C GLN A 385 33.04 -6.30 23.76
N LEU A 386 31.85 -6.91 23.79
CA LEU A 386 30.60 -6.22 24.12
C LEU A 386 30.65 -5.61 25.53
N VAL A 387 31.09 -6.36 26.55
CA VAL A 387 31.23 -5.85 27.92
C VAL A 387 32.18 -4.64 27.97
N LEU A 388 33.34 -4.72 27.29
CA LEU A 388 34.30 -3.61 27.26
C LEU A 388 33.72 -2.36 26.54
N GLN A 389 32.99 -2.57 25.45
CA GLN A 389 32.26 -1.48 24.79
C GLN A 389 31.22 -0.84 25.73
N GLU A 390 30.49 -1.64 26.53
CA GLU A 390 29.55 -1.11 27.51
C GLU A 390 30.24 -0.25 28.58
N PHE A 391 31.42 -0.65 29.06
CA PHE A 391 32.21 0.15 30.00
C PHE A 391 32.70 1.46 29.38
N SER A 392 33.11 1.45 28.11
CA SER A 392 33.50 2.67 27.39
C SER A 392 32.36 3.67 27.24
N ALA A 393 31.12 3.17 27.14
CA ALA A 393 29.91 3.97 27.04
C ALA A 393 29.23 4.21 28.40
N LEU A 394 29.77 3.73 29.52
CA LEU A 394 29.10 3.74 30.82
C LEU A 394 29.11 5.15 31.44
N HIS A 395 27.93 5.70 31.70
CA HIS A 395 27.74 7.00 32.33
C HIS A 395 26.55 6.96 33.32
N PRO A 396 26.42 7.95 34.23
CA PRO A 396 25.38 7.91 35.29
C PRO A 396 23.95 7.72 34.80
N GLY A 397 23.64 8.13 33.56
CA GLY A 397 22.33 8.00 32.94
C GLY A 397 22.01 6.59 32.43
N ASN A 398 23.02 5.81 32.00
CA ASN A 398 22.80 4.45 31.50
C ASN A 398 23.19 3.36 32.53
N ALA A 399 23.92 3.69 33.60
CA ALA A 399 24.34 2.75 34.63
C ALA A 399 23.19 2.04 35.36
N VAL A 400 22.04 2.72 35.48
CA VAL A 400 20.82 2.19 36.10
C VAL A 400 20.32 0.93 35.40
N ARG A 401 20.56 0.79 34.08
CA ARG A 401 20.16 -0.40 33.31
C ARG A 401 20.89 -1.67 33.75
N PHE A 402 22.01 -1.51 34.45
CA PHE A 402 22.80 -2.58 35.02
C PHE A 402 22.60 -2.71 36.54
N GLY A 403 21.63 -2.00 37.12
CA GLY A 403 21.40 -1.99 38.57
C GLY A 403 22.46 -1.23 39.38
N ILE A 404 23.30 -0.42 38.74
CA ILE A 404 24.38 0.33 39.39
C ILE A 404 23.87 1.70 39.86
N ARG A 405 24.11 2.03 41.13
CA ARG A 405 23.78 3.35 41.70
C ARG A 405 24.80 4.40 41.25
N GLN A 406 24.36 5.65 41.06
CA GLN A 406 25.23 6.74 40.60
C GLN A 406 26.48 6.95 41.50
N LEU A 407 26.32 6.87 42.82
CA LEU A 407 27.43 7.00 43.76
C LEU A 407 28.47 5.87 43.61
N ALA A 408 28.02 4.64 43.37
CA ALA A 408 28.90 3.49 43.18
C ALA A 408 29.68 3.61 41.86
N LEU A 409 29.03 4.08 40.80
CA LEU A 409 29.71 4.33 39.53
C LEU A 409 30.73 5.47 39.65
N ALA A 410 30.39 6.57 40.32
CA ALA A 410 31.30 7.70 40.50
C ALA A 410 32.59 7.28 41.23
N ALA A 411 32.45 6.52 42.33
CA ALA A 411 33.57 6.00 43.10
C ALA A 411 34.45 5.03 42.29
N TRP A 412 33.85 4.20 41.43
CA TRP A 412 34.58 3.31 40.53
C TRP A 412 35.33 4.10 39.43
N GLN A 413 34.66 5.07 38.80
CA GLN A 413 35.26 5.91 37.76
C GLN A 413 36.41 6.76 38.30
N GLU A 414 36.32 7.29 39.52
CA GLU A 414 37.40 8.07 40.14
C GLU A 414 38.67 7.24 40.35
N ARG A 415 38.53 5.96 40.68
CA ARG A 415 39.65 5.04 40.92
C ARG A 415 40.26 4.46 39.64
N HIS A 416 39.47 4.34 38.57
CA HIS A 416 39.88 3.69 37.32
C HIS A 416 39.99 4.65 36.12
N ARG A 417 39.79 5.98 36.30
CA ARG A 417 39.92 7.02 35.25
C ARG A 417 41.34 7.27 34.74
N GLY A 418 42.34 6.52 35.19
CA GLY A 418 43.75 6.68 34.80
C GLY A 418 44.33 5.54 33.94
N ALA A 419 43.54 4.55 33.52
CA ALA A 419 44.03 3.36 32.80
C ALA A 419 43.25 3.07 31.50
N GLY A 420 42.91 4.12 30.75
CA GLY A 420 42.32 4.02 29.40
C GLY A 420 43.22 4.67 28.37
#